data_AF-A0A4Q1CE67-F1
#
_entry.id   AF-A0A4Q1CE67-F1
#
_cell.length_a   1.000
_cell.length_b   1.000
_cell.length_c   1.000
_cell.angle_alpha   90.00
_cell.angle_beta   90.00
_cell.angle_gamma   90.00
#
_symmetry.space_group_name_H-M   'P 1'
#
loop_
_entity.id
_entity.type
_entity.pdbx_description
1 polymer ?
#
loop_
_entity_poly.entity_id
_entity_poly.type
_entity_poly.pdbx_seq_one_letter_code
_entity_poly.pdbx_strand_id
1 'polypeptide(L)'
;MQHFFKAFLLLTLSLIFIACKKDYAKKMTGVYKGSTKYFLRDSSSAIKDTVLSESKITIEHAGSRNTVKITISNLGMQDFVYKEVSVSGDKLQYVPAPMGGFAPTKIVGTLTDNTLLLSVEHRTTGPYAWTMDIKALK
;
A
#
# COMPACT_ATOMS: atom_id res chain seq x y z
N MET A 1 47.14 -27.63 7.54
CA MET A 1 46.31 -26.42 7.74
C MET A 1 45.33 -26.16 6.58
N GLN A 2 44.54 -27.15 6.13
CA GLN A 2 43.63 -26.97 4.96
C GLN A 2 42.13 -26.98 5.30
N HIS A 3 41.75 -27.29 6.55
CA HIS A 3 40.34 -27.34 6.97
C HIS A 3 39.80 -26.01 7.53
N PHE A 4 40.67 -25.11 8.01
CA PHE A 4 40.27 -23.82 8.58
C PHE A 4 39.82 -22.80 7.53
N PHE A 5 40.36 -22.86 6.30
CA PHE A 5 40.05 -21.90 5.25
C PHE A 5 38.65 -22.11 4.64
N LYS A 6 38.21 -23.37 4.52
CA LYS A 6 36.86 -23.71 4.02
C LYS A 6 35.76 -23.29 4.99
N ALA A 7 35.95 -23.51 6.30
CA ALA A 7 34.97 -23.11 7.31
C ALA A 7 34.83 -21.58 7.41
N PHE A 8 35.94 -20.84 7.29
CA PHE A 8 35.92 -19.37 7.32
C PHE A 8 35.25 -18.76 6.07
N LEU A 9 35.46 -19.36 4.89
CA LEU A 9 34.83 -18.92 3.63
C LEU A 9 33.31 -19.21 3.60
N LEU A 10 32.86 -20.32 4.20
CA LEU A 10 31.43 -20.64 4.33
C LEU A 10 30.73 -19.75 5.36
N LEU A 11 31.42 -19.34 6.43
CA LEU A 11 30.86 -18.43 7.44
C LEU A 11 30.65 -17.02 6.86
N THR A 12 31.58 -16.50 6.06
CA THR A 12 31.44 -15.19 5.41
C THR A 12 30.38 -15.20 4.31
N LEU A 13 30.28 -16.28 3.53
CA LEU A 13 29.22 -16.41 2.52
C LEU A 13 27.82 -16.46 3.17
N SER A 14 27.70 -17.12 4.33
CA SER A 14 26.46 -17.18 5.11
C SER A 14 26.09 -15.81 5.73
N LEU A 15 27.07 -15.03 6.19
CA LEU A 15 26.83 -13.67 6.68
C LEU A 15 26.42 -12.70 5.57
N ILE A 16 26.93 -12.86 4.35
CA ILE A 16 26.56 -12.00 3.21
C ILE A 16 25.12 -12.27 2.74
N PHE A 17 24.65 -13.53 2.81
CA PHE A 17 23.27 -13.88 2.45
C PHE A 17 22.20 -13.36 3.43
N ILE A 18 22.56 -13.10 4.70
CA ILE A 18 21.63 -12.55 5.71
C ILE A 18 21.41 -11.03 5.51
N ALA A 19 22.33 -10.33 4.82
CA ALA A 19 22.32 -8.88 4.67
C ALA A 19 21.44 -8.36 3.51
N CYS A 20 20.94 -9.21 2.61
CA CYS A 20 20.16 -8.77 1.44
C CYS A 20 18.67 -9.10 1.54
N LYS A 21 18.08 -9.06 2.74
CA LYS A 21 16.61 -9.02 2.86
C LYS A 21 16.15 -7.64 2.36
N LYS A 22 15.69 -7.58 1.10
CA LYS A 22 15.12 -6.38 0.49
C LYS A 22 14.03 -5.80 1.40
N ASP A 23 14.23 -4.57 1.84
CA ASP A 23 13.26 -3.80 2.59
C ASP A 23 12.23 -3.22 1.60
N TYR A 24 11.19 -3.99 1.33
CA TYR A 24 10.16 -3.62 0.36
C TYR A 24 9.33 -2.42 0.85
N ALA A 25 9.13 -2.29 2.17
CA ALA A 25 8.45 -1.13 2.75
C ALA A 25 9.20 0.17 2.42
N LYS A 26 10.53 0.20 2.59
CA LYS A 26 11.36 1.36 2.28
C LYS A 26 11.34 1.76 0.80
N LYS A 27 11.17 0.82 -0.14
CA LYS A 27 11.02 1.17 -1.57
C LYS A 27 9.74 1.97 -1.82
N MET A 28 8.66 1.60 -1.14
CA MET A 28 7.35 2.20 -1.32
C MET A 28 7.15 3.52 -0.59
N THR A 29 7.97 3.85 0.41
CA THR A 29 7.81 5.10 1.14
C THR A 29 8.03 6.32 0.26
N GLY A 30 7.23 7.36 0.50
CA GLY A 30 7.27 8.60 -0.26
C GLY A 30 5.95 9.33 -0.29
N VAL A 31 5.97 10.49 -0.93
CA VAL A 31 4.78 11.29 -1.22
C VAL A 31 4.49 11.13 -2.71
N TYR A 32 3.27 10.75 -3.04
CA TYR A 32 2.80 10.60 -4.41
C TYR A 32 1.68 11.61 -4.65
N LYS A 33 1.71 12.30 -5.78
CA LYS A 33 0.68 13.26 -6.18
C LYS A 33 0.10 12.85 -7.52
N GLY A 34 -1.21 12.98 -7.67
CA GLY A 34 -1.85 12.70 -8.96
C GLY A 34 -3.35 12.79 -8.90
N SER A 35 -3.98 12.17 -9.90
CA SER A 35 -5.42 12.19 -10.05
C SER A 35 -6.07 11.00 -9.35
N THR A 36 -7.12 11.27 -8.59
CA THR A 36 -8.03 10.26 -8.06
C THR A 36 -9.31 10.25 -8.88
N LYS A 37 -9.77 9.06 -9.24
CA LYS A 37 -11.12 8.81 -9.70
C LYS A 37 -11.85 7.99 -8.66
N TYR A 38 -12.98 8.45 -8.15
CA TYR A 38 -13.79 7.65 -7.23
C TYR A 38 -15.23 7.49 -7.72
N PHE A 39 -15.77 6.31 -7.45
CA PHE A 39 -17.12 5.91 -7.80
C PHE A 39 -17.87 5.55 -6.52
N LEU A 40 -18.91 6.33 -6.23
CA LEU A 40 -19.87 6.00 -5.18
C LEU A 40 -20.97 5.13 -5.79
N ARG A 41 -21.16 3.93 -5.26
CA ARG A 41 -22.28 3.05 -5.61
C ARG A 41 -23.24 2.96 -4.42
N ASP A 42 -24.50 3.28 -4.67
CA ASP A 42 -25.60 2.79 -3.83
C ASP A 42 -25.97 1.41 -4.37
N SER A 43 -26.57 0.58 -3.52
CA SER A 43 -27.25 -0.68 -3.83
C SER A 43 -28.15 -0.63 -5.07
N SER A 44 -28.60 0.56 -5.47
CA SER A 44 -29.52 0.77 -6.58
C SER A 44 -28.92 1.45 -7.81
N SER A 45 -27.76 2.13 -7.75
CA SER A 45 -27.13 2.84 -8.90
C SER A 45 -25.74 3.42 -8.59
N ALA A 46 -24.95 3.70 -9.63
CA ALA A 46 -23.75 4.54 -9.52
C ALA A 46 -24.19 6.00 -9.26
N ILE A 47 -23.89 6.51 -8.06
CA ILE A 47 -24.39 7.81 -7.58
C ILE A 47 -23.60 8.96 -8.19
N LYS A 48 -22.28 8.79 -8.36
CA LYS A 48 -21.40 9.87 -8.80
C LYS A 48 -20.04 9.33 -9.29
N ASP A 49 -19.62 9.82 -10.46
CA ASP A 49 -18.22 9.77 -10.91
C ASP A 49 -17.61 11.13 -10.58
N THR A 50 -16.50 11.15 -9.85
CA THR A 50 -15.78 12.40 -9.56
C THR A 50 -14.28 12.18 -9.76
N VAL A 51 -13.70 13.09 -10.53
CA VAL A 51 -12.27 13.15 -10.78
C VAL A 51 -11.69 14.31 -9.98
N LEU A 52 -10.68 14.02 -9.17
CA LEU A 52 -9.94 15.00 -8.39
C LEU A 52 -8.50 15.04 -8.90
N SER A 53 -8.06 16.20 -9.35
CA SER A 53 -6.77 16.36 -10.04
C SER A 53 -5.56 16.41 -9.10
N GLU A 54 -5.77 16.60 -7.80
CA GLU A 54 -4.71 16.95 -6.84
C GLU A 54 -4.64 16.03 -5.61
N SER A 55 -5.04 14.77 -5.74
CA SER A 55 -4.91 13.81 -4.65
C SER A 55 -3.46 13.63 -4.20
N LYS A 56 -3.27 13.42 -2.91
CA LYS A 56 -1.95 13.16 -2.30
C LYS A 56 -1.99 11.85 -1.53
N ILE A 57 -1.04 10.96 -1.84
CA ILE A 57 -0.81 9.72 -1.09
C ILE A 57 0.52 9.84 -0.37
N THR A 58 0.54 9.60 0.93
CA THR A 58 1.77 9.54 1.73
C THR A 58 1.94 8.12 2.24
N ILE A 59 3.05 7.48 1.87
CA ILE A 59 3.42 6.14 2.32
C ILE A 59 4.60 6.26 3.29
N GLU A 60 4.39 5.82 4.52
CA GLU A 60 5.36 5.89 5.61
C GLU A 60 5.69 4.49 6.11
N HIS A 61 6.90 4.28 6.64
CA HIS A 61 7.28 2.99 7.22
C HIS A 61 6.49 2.75 8.52
N ALA A 62 5.77 1.63 8.64
CA ALA A 62 4.90 1.35 9.79
C ALA A 62 5.58 0.55 10.92
N GLY A 63 6.91 0.43 10.88
CA GLY A 63 7.72 -0.17 11.95
C GLY A 63 8.11 -1.62 11.71
N SER A 64 7.39 -2.38 10.89
CA SER A 64 7.85 -3.69 10.41
C SER A 64 8.43 -3.60 8.98
N ARG A 65 9.38 -4.47 8.65
CA ARG A 65 10.09 -4.46 7.35
C ARG A 65 9.18 -4.60 6.11
N ASN A 66 7.97 -5.11 6.30
CA ASN A 66 7.01 -5.36 5.23
C ASN A 66 5.69 -4.65 5.47
N THR A 67 5.63 -3.65 6.36
CA THR A 67 4.41 -2.87 6.58
C THR A 67 4.62 -1.39 6.40
N VAL A 68 3.63 -0.75 5.79
CA VAL A 68 3.58 0.70 5.60
C VAL A 68 2.28 1.27 6.14
N LYS A 69 2.30 2.56 6.43
CA LYS A 69 1.13 3.37 6.70
C LYS A 69 0.84 4.18 5.44
N ILE A 70 -0.40 4.11 4.96
CA ILE A 70 -0.85 4.86 3.79
C ILE A 70 -1.84 5.93 4.25
N THR A 71 -1.57 7.18 3.89
CA THR A 71 -2.50 8.30 4.09
C THR A 71 -2.91 8.82 2.73
N ILE A 72 -4.21 8.91 2.46
CA ILE A 72 -4.77 9.46 1.23
C ILE A 72 -5.50 10.75 1.61
N SER A 73 -5.08 11.87 1.04
CA SER A 73 -5.58 13.20 1.35
C SER A 73 -5.90 14.02 0.10
N ASN A 74 -6.48 15.19 0.33
CA ASN A 74 -6.95 16.10 -0.71
C ASN A 74 -8.05 15.49 -1.61
N LEU A 75 -8.99 14.78 -0.98
CA LEU A 75 -10.13 14.14 -1.65
C LEU A 75 -11.40 15.00 -1.63
N GLY A 76 -11.33 16.26 -1.19
CA GLY A 76 -12.53 17.08 -0.90
C GLY A 76 -13.39 16.52 0.25
N MET A 77 -12.83 15.60 1.03
CA MET A 77 -13.43 14.95 2.20
C MET A 77 -12.32 14.62 3.22
N GLN A 78 -12.69 13.92 4.30
CA GLN A 78 -11.73 13.49 5.32
C GLN A 78 -10.61 12.63 4.73
N ASP A 79 -9.40 12.77 5.27
CA ASP A 79 -8.26 11.93 4.94
C ASP A 79 -8.48 10.48 5.38
N PHE A 80 -8.09 9.53 4.52
CA PHE A 80 -8.14 8.11 4.85
C PHE A 80 -6.76 7.62 5.28
N VAL A 81 -6.70 6.97 6.44
CA VAL A 81 -5.45 6.46 7.02
C VAL A 81 -5.54 4.95 7.20
N TYR A 82 -4.60 4.24 6.60
CA TYR A 82 -4.49 2.79 6.65
C TYR A 82 -3.17 2.41 7.31
N LYS A 83 -3.27 1.72 8.45
CA LYS A 83 -2.12 1.25 9.22
C LYS A 83 -1.84 -0.21 8.84
N GLU A 84 -0.57 -0.60 8.94
CA GLU A 84 -0.13 -1.99 8.75
C GLU A 84 -0.46 -2.58 7.36
N VAL A 85 -0.39 -1.76 6.31
CA VAL A 85 -0.54 -2.23 4.93
C VAL A 85 0.65 -3.11 4.59
N SER A 86 0.39 -4.36 4.20
CA SER A 86 1.44 -5.31 3.86
C SER A 86 2.05 -4.99 2.50
N VAL A 87 3.37 -5.10 2.40
CA VAL A 87 4.14 -4.85 1.18
C VAL A 87 4.92 -6.11 0.81
N SER A 88 4.83 -6.51 -0.45
CA SER A 88 5.57 -7.63 -1.02
C SER A 88 6.04 -7.28 -2.43
N GLY A 89 7.35 -7.09 -2.60
CA GLY A 89 7.92 -6.64 -3.86
C GLY A 89 7.41 -5.25 -4.24
N ASP A 90 6.74 -5.19 -5.38
CA ASP A 90 6.14 -3.98 -5.95
C ASP A 90 4.64 -3.86 -5.65
N LYS A 91 4.10 -4.76 -4.83
CA LYS A 91 2.67 -4.80 -4.48
C LYS A 91 2.44 -4.38 -3.03
N LEU A 92 1.34 -3.66 -2.81
CA LEU A 92 0.80 -3.37 -1.48
C LEU A 92 -0.59 -3.96 -1.36
N GLN A 93 -0.92 -4.46 -0.17
CA GLN A 93 -2.22 -5.02 0.12
C GLN A 93 -2.61 -4.76 1.57
N TYR A 94 -3.85 -4.34 1.76
CA TYR A 94 -4.51 -4.28 3.05
C TYR A 94 -5.86 -4.97 2.93
N VAL A 95 -6.08 -5.97 3.77
CA VAL A 95 -7.37 -6.62 3.96
C VAL A 95 -7.59 -6.64 5.46
N PRO A 96 -8.47 -5.78 6.01
CA PRO A 96 -8.77 -5.86 7.42
C PRO A 96 -9.42 -7.20 7.73
N ALA A 97 -9.20 -7.70 8.95
CA ALA A 97 -10.04 -8.75 9.48
C ALA A 97 -11.51 -8.28 9.44
N PRO A 98 -12.49 -9.17 9.23
CA PRO A 98 -13.90 -8.80 9.27
C PRO A 98 -14.23 -8.26 10.67
N MET A 99 -14.30 -6.94 10.79
CA MET A 99 -14.77 -6.24 11.97
C MET A 99 -16.24 -5.91 11.73
N GLY A 100 -17.11 -6.23 12.69
CA GLY A 100 -18.53 -5.87 12.59
C GLY A 100 -18.70 -4.34 12.60
N GLY A 101 -18.71 -3.71 11.43
CA GLY A 101 -18.88 -2.25 11.28
C GLY A 101 -18.25 -1.65 10.02
N PHE A 102 -18.51 -0.35 9.80
CA PHE A 102 -18.10 0.51 8.66
C PHE A 102 -16.56 0.67 8.52
N ALA A 103 -15.85 -0.41 8.17
CA ALA A 103 -14.41 -0.35 7.87
C ALA A 103 -14.16 -0.45 6.36
N PRO A 104 -13.19 0.31 5.80
CA PRO A 104 -12.74 0.11 4.43
C PRO A 104 -12.24 -1.31 4.24
N THR A 105 -12.79 -2.01 3.25
CA THR A 105 -12.70 -3.47 3.17
C THR A 105 -11.48 -3.97 2.43
N LYS A 106 -10.82 -3.13 1.62
CA LYS A 106 -9.63 -3.56 0.88
C LYS A 106 -8.83 -2.40 0.29
N ILE A 107 -7.51 -2.53 0.31
CA ILE A 107 -6.62 -1.76 -0.57
C ILE A 107 -5.73 -2.72 -1.31
N VAL A 108 -5.56 -2.48 -2.60
CA VAL A 108 -4.53 -3.11 -3.42
C VAL A 108 -3.83 -2.03 -4.21
N GLY A 109 -2.52 -2.12 -4.34
CA GLY A 109 -1.77 -1.22 -5.20
C GLY A 109 -0.51 -1.85 -5.73
N THR A 110 0.02 -1.22 -6.78
CA THR A 110 1.28 -1.60 -7.41
C THR A 110 2.12 -0.35 -7.66
N LEU A 111 3.40 -0.42 -7.34
CA LEU A 111 4.39 0.60 -7.67
C LEU A 111 5.17 0.15 -8.91
N THR A 112 5.06 0.89 -10.00
CA THR A 112 5.79 0.63 -11.26
C THR A 112 6.42 1.93 -11.71
N ASP A 113 7.74 1.96 -11.90
CA ASP A 113 8.47 3.13 -12.42
C ASP A 113 8.07 4.47 -11.77
N ASN A 114 8.10 4.53 -10.44
CA ASN A 114 7.68 5.67 -9.61
C ASN A 114 6.21 6.08 -9.74
N THR A 115 5.41 5.33 -10.50
CA THR A 115 3.96 5.46 -10.59
C THR A 115 3.30 4.51 -9.61
N LEU A 116 2.54 5.05 -8.68
CA LEU A 116 1.68 4.31 -7.79
C LEU A 116 0.28 4.20 -8.41
N LEU A 117 -0.15 2.96 -8.63
CA LEU A 117 -1.53 2.62 -8.96
C LEU A 117 -2.18 2.04 -7.71
N LEU A 118 -3.22 2.68 -7.21
CA LEU A 118 -3.91 2.30 -5.98
C LEU A 118 -5.40 2.11 -6.25
N SER A 119 -5.95 0.97 -5.82
CA SER A 119 -7.38 0.71 -5.80
C SER A 119 -7.80 0.53 -4.34
N VAL A 120 -8.73 1.36 -3.90
CA VAL A 120 -9.35 1.28 -2.57
C VAL A 120 -10.79 0.86 -2.75
N GLU A 121 -11.18 -0.21 -2.07
CA GLU A 121 -12.58 -0.64 -1.97
C GLU A 121 -13.06 -0.43 -0.54
N HIS A 122 -14.21 0.22 -0.43
CA HIS A 122 -14.94 0.34 0.82
C HIS A 122 -16.31 -0.28 0.63
N ARG A 123 -16.62 -1.28 1.47
CA ARG A 123 -17.94 -1.89 1.55
C ARG A 123 -18.44 -1.67 2.97
N THR A 124 -19.58 -1.02 3.07
CA THR A 124 -20.32 -0.97 4.32
C THR A 124 -21.21 -2.22 4.42
N THR A 125 -21.67 -2.56 5.62
CA THR A 125 -22.71 -3.59 5.80
C THR A 125 -24.09 -3.15 5.27
N GLY A 126 -24.21 -1.88 4.85
CA GLY A 126 -25.39 -1.31 4.20
C GLY A 126 -25.22 -1.19 2.68
N PRO A 127 -26.10 -0.42 2.01
CA PRO A 127 -26.14 -0.33 0.56
C PRO A 127 -24.97 0.46 -0.05
N TYR A 128 -24.16 1.11 0.78
CA TYR A 128 -23.11 2.02 0.32
C TYR A 128 -21.80 1.27 0.13
N ALA A 129 -21.33 1.25 -1.11
CA ALA A 129 -20.00 0.81 -1.45
C ALA A 129 -19.34 1.87 -2.33
N TRP A 130 -18.05 2.08 -2.15
CA TRP A 130 -17.31 2.93 -3.07
C TRP A 130 -15.97 2.33 -3.44
N THR A 131 -15.57 2.62 -4.66
CA THR A 131 -14.26 2.25 -5.18
C THR A 131 -13.53 3.51 -5.60
N MET A 132 -12.24 3.54 -5.35
CA MET A 132 -11.40 4.67 -5.67
C MET A 132 -10.13 4.17 -6.32
N ASP A 133 -9.92 4.61 -7.56
CA ASP A 133 -8.72 4.33 -8.34
C ASP A 133 -7.86 5.59 -8.36
N ILE A 134 -6.62 5.47 -7.91
CA ILE A 134 -5.67 6.56 -7.84
C ILE A 134 -4.46 6.22 -8.68
N LYS A 135 -4.07 7.16 -9.53
CA LYS A 135 -2.81 7.12 -10.26
C LYS A 135 -1.98 8.32 -9.81
N ALA A 136 -0.87 8.06 -9.14
CA ALA A 136 -0.03 9.09 -8.55
C ALA A 136 1.45 8.86 -8.89
N LEU A 137 2.18 9.95 -9.11
CA LEU A 137 3.63 9.93 -9.36
C LEU A 137 4.35 10.37 -8.09
N LYS A 138 5.47 9.72 -7.80
CA LYS A 138 6.35 10.02 -6.67
C LYS A 138 7.09 11.34 -6.85
#